data_AF-A0A8X7P8J0-F1
#
_entry.id   AF-A0A8X7P8J0-F1
#
_cell.length_a   1.000
_cell.length_b   1.000
_cell.length_c   1.000
_cell.angle_alpha   90.00
_cell.angle_beta   90.00
_cell.angle_gamma   90.00
#
_symmetry.space_group_name_H-M   'P 1'
#
loop_
_entity.id
_entity.type
_entity.pdbx_description
1 polymer ?
#
loop_
_entity_poly.entity_id
_entity_poly.type
_entity_poly.pdbx_seq_one_letter_code
_entity_poly.pdbx_strand_id
1 'polypeptide(L)' 'MVFFMSYPPTRRQMMVSVGFFAAGVSLFAAGAYLSLENIGPQQARVKARNQFVKDRIRKWLDD' A
#
# COMPACT_ATOMS: atom_id res chain seq x y z
N MET A 1 15.10 31.06 10.79
CA MET A 1 13.86 30.48 11.33
C MET A 1 12.90 30.22 10.17
N VAL A 2 12.59 28.95 9.87
CA VAL A 2 11.67 28.60 8.77
C VAL A 2 10.25 28.82 9.28
N PHE A 3 9.64 29.95 8.93
CA PHE A 3 8.20 30.15 9.12
C PHE A 3 7.47 29.18 8.17
N PHE A 4 6.91 28.10 8.70
CA PHE A 4 6.09 27.17 7.91
C PHE A 4 4.75 27.79 7.46
N MET A 5 4.32 28.87 8.12
CA MET A 5 3.08 29.59 7.83
C MET A 5 3.39 31.07 7.61
N SER A 6 3.55 31.45 6.34
CA SER A 6 3.67 32.84 5.88
C SER A 6 2.72 33.01 4.71
N TYR A 7 1.91 34.08 4.72
CA TYR A 7 1.01 34.43 3.63
C TYR A 7 1.27 35.87 3.16
N PRO A 8 1.45 36.10 1.85
CA PRO A 8 1.47 35.11 0.77
C PRO A 8 2.73 34.22 0.81
N PRO A 9 2.63 32.93 0.42
CA PRO A 9 3.75 32.00 0.46
C PRO A 9 4.85 32.41 -0.52
N THR A 10 6.09 32.33 -0.04
CA THR A 10 7.27 32.57 -0.88
C THR A 10 7.42 31.47 -1.94
N ARG A 11 8.02 31.81 -3.09
CA ARG A 11 8.34 30.82 -4.15
C ARG A 11 9.07 29.59 -3.62
N ARG A 12 9.98 29.77 -2.66
CA ARG A 12 10.72 28.67 -2.02
C ARG A 12 9.79 27.75 -1.22
N GLN A 13 8.83 28.29 -0.47
CA GLN A 13 7.85 27.48 0.27
C GLN A 13 6.97 26.67 -0.70
N MET A 14 6.52 27.27 -1.81
CA MET A 14 5.76 26.57 -2.84
C MET A 14 6.55 25.39 -3.45
N MET A 15 7.83 25.59 -3.77
CA MET A 15 8.69 24.53 -4.30
C MET A 15 8.89 23.38 -3.30
N VAL A 16 9.03 23.70 -2.01
CA VAL A 16 9.14 22.68 -0.94
C VAL A 16 7.85 21.87 -0.86
N SER A 17 6.68 22.53 -0.89
CA SER A 17 5.39 21.82 -0.89
C SER A 17 5.25 20.89 -2.09
N VAL A 18 5.54 21.38 -3.30
CA VAL A 18 5.50 20.57 -4.52
C VAL A 18 6.45 19.37 -4.40
N GLY A 19 7.68 19.59 -3.94
CA GLY A 19 8.66 18.53 -3.73
C GLY A 19 8.17 17.47 -2.74
N PHE A 20 7.54 17.90 -1.64
CA PHE A 20 7.00 16.99 -0.64
C PHE A 20 5.86 16.12 -1.19
N PHE A 21 4.92 16.72 -1.93
CA PHE A 21 3.85 15.97 -2.58
C PHE A 21 4.37 15.03 -3.66
N ALA A 22 5.31 15.47 -4.49
CA ALA A 22 5.92 14.63 -5.53
C ALA A 22 6.66 13.43 -4.92
N ALA A 23 7.43 13.66 -3.85
CA ALA A 23 8.10 12.59 -3.11
C ALA A 23 7.09 11.61 -2.49
N GLY A 24 6.04 12.13 -1.85
CA GLY A 24 4.97 11.30 -1.28
C GLY A 24 4.31 10.41 -2.32
N VAL A 25 3.83 10.97 -3.43
CA VAL A 25 3.20 10.22 -4.53
C VAL A 25 4.15 9.16 -5.08
N SER A 26 5.42 9.49 -5.25
CA SER A 26 6.44 8.56 -5.74
C SER A 26 6.62 7.36 -4.80
N LEU A 27 6.71 7.61 -3.49
CA LEU A 27 6.83 6.54 -2.48
C LEU A 27 5.59 5.65 -2.43
N PHE A 28 4.39 6.22 -2.50
CA PHE A 28 3.15 5.44 -2.54
C PHE A 28 3.05 4.58 -3.80
N ALA A 29 3.39 5.13 -4.97
CA ALA A 29 3.37 4.39 -6.23
C ALA A 29 4.37 3.22 -6.21
N ALA A 30 5.61 3.47 -5.77
CA ALA A 30 6.63 2.44 -5.64
C ALA A 30 6.22 1.34 -4.64
N GLY A 31 5.68 1.74 -3.49
CA GLY A 31 5.17 0.81 -2.48
C GLY A 31 4.00 -0.04 -2.99
N ALA A 32 3.06 0.57 -3.72
CA ALA A 32 1.94 -0.15 -4.33
C ALA A 32 2.41 -1.13 -5.40
N TYR A 33 3.35 -0.73 -6.25
CA TYR A 33 3.96 -1.61 -7.26
C TYR A 33 4.60 -2.84 -6.61
N LEU A 34 5.48 -2.64 -5.63
CA LEU A 34 6.14 -3.73 -4.91
C LEU A 34 5.14 -4.60 -4.14
N SER A 35 4.08 -3.99 -3.59
CA SER A 35 3.01 -4.74 -2.92
C SER A 35 2.34 -5.70 -3.89
N LEU A 36 1.92 -5.21 -5.07
CA LEU A 36 1.27 -6.04 -6.09
C LEU A 36 2.19 -7.12 -6.66
N GLU A 37 3.47 -6.83 -6.84
CA GLU A 37 4.45 -7.82 -7.30
C GLU A 37 4.63 -8.97 -6.29
N ASN A 38 4.59 -8.67 -4.98
CA ASN A 38 4.88 -9.63 -3.92
C ASN A 38 3.63 -10.24 -3.25
N ILE A 39 2.42 -9.78 -3.59
CA ILE A 39 1.18 -10.28 -2.98
C ILE A 39 0.81 -11.69 -3.47
N GLY A 40 1.25 -12.07 -4.68
CA GLY A 40 0.90 -13.34 -5.32
C GLY A 40 1.21 -14.57 -4.46
N PRO A 41 2.48 -14.77 -4.02
CA PRO A 41 2.85 -15.91 -3.17
C PRO A 41 2.11 -15.94 -1.83
N GLN A 42 1.85 -14.78 -1.22
CA GLN A 42 1.13 -14.70 0.05
C GLN A 42 -0.34 -15.06 -0.12
N GLN A 43 -0.99 -14.57 -1.19
CA GLN A 43 -2.35 -14.96 -1.55
C GLN A 43 -2.44 -16.46 -1.85
N ALA A 44 -1.47 -17.04 -2.53
CA ALA A 44 -1.47 -18.48 -2.84
C ALA A 44 -1.46 -19.33 -1.56
N ARG A 45 -0.63 -18.98 -0.57
CA ARG A 45 -0.59 -19.68 0.73
C ARG A 45 -1.91 -19.57 1.50
N VAL A 46 -2.49 -18.38 1.56
CA VAL A 46 -3.78 -18.15 2.23
C VAL A 46 -4.91 -18.91 1.52
N LYS A 47 -4.93 -18.87 0.18
CA LYS A 47 -5.90 -19.63 -0.62
C LYS A 47 -5.77 -21.13 -0.40
N ALA A 48 -4.55 -21.67 -0.37
CA ALA A 48 -4.31 -23.10 -0.12
C ALA A 48 -4.81 -23.53 1.27
N ARG A 49 -4.53 -22.74 2.32
CA ARG A 49 -5.05 -22.99 3.67
C ARG A 49 -6.58 -22.96 3.70
N ASN A 50 -7.19 -21.97 3.08
CA ASN A 50 -8.65 -21.84 3.03
C ASN A 50 -9.28 -23.02 2.28
N GLN A 51 -8.65 -23.47 1.19
CA GLN A 51 -9.13 -24.62 0.42
C GLN A 51 -9.09 -25.90 1.27
N PHE A 52 -7.98 -26.17 1.97
CA PHE A 52 -7.86 -27.30 2.88
C PHE A 52 -8.98 -27.33 3.94
N VAL A 53 -9.27 -26.18 4.56
CA VAL A 53 -10.34 -26.08 5.56
C VAL A 53 -11.71 -26.35 4.93
N LYS A 54 -11.99 -25.77 3.76
CA LYS A 54 -13.25 -26.01 3.04
C LYS A 54 -13.43 -27.48 2.67
N ASP A 55 -12.38 -28.13 2.19
CA ASP A 55 -12.44 -29.54 1.79
C ASP A 55 -12.62 -30.45 3.01
N ARG A 56 -12.00 -30.11 4.15
CA ARG A 56 -12.26 -30.81 5.43
C ARG A 56 -13.71 -30.65 5.88
N ILE A 57 -14.27 -29.44 5.80
CA ILE A 57 -15.66 -29.17 6.20
C ILE A 57 -16.65 -29.88 5.29
N ARG A 58 -16.43 -29.86 3.97
CA ARG A 58 -17.27 -30.60 3.01
C ARG A 58 -17.28 -32.08 3.33
N LYS A 59 -16.10 -32.68 3.55
CA LYS A 59 -16.00 -34.09 3.95
C LYS A 59 -16.84 -34.40 5.20
N TRP A 60 -16.83 -33.52 6.21
CA TRP A 60 -17.65 -33.69 7.41
C TRP A 60 -19.15 -33.51 7.20
N LEU A 61 -19.57 -32.78 6.17
CA LEU A 61 -20.99 -32.55 5.86
C LEU A 61 -21.55 -33.64 4.93
N ASP A 62 -20.70 -34.21 4.09
CA ASP A 62 -21.03 -35.30 3.16
C ASP A 62 -21.00 -36.69 3.85
N ASP A 63 -20.42 -36.79 5.06
CA ASP A 63 -20.44 -37.97 5.96
C ASP A 63 -21.68 -37.93 6.89
#